data_AF-A0A920BY86-F1
#
_entry.id   AF-A0A920BY86-F1
#
_cell.length_a   1.000
_cell.length_b   1.000
_cell.length_c   1.000
_cell.angle_alpha   90.00
_cell.angle_beta   90.00
_cell.angle_gamma   90.00
#
_symmetry.space_group_name_H-M   'P 1'
#
loop_
_entity.id
_entity.type
_entity.pdbx_description
1 polymer ?
#
loop_
_entity_poly.entity_id
_entity_poly.type
_entity_poly.pdbx_seq_one_letter_code
_entity_poly.pdbx_strand_id
1 'polypeptide(L)' 'MSKKAKFPIEMLREHVTELFGVKVEVFDAAVSQINKKEVTKAEVRKRIKAYLNKEVR' A
#
# COMPACT_ATOMS: atom_id res chain seq x y z
N MET A 1 -9.86 -13.19 16.95
CA MET A 1 -8.71 -13.24 16.02
C MET A 1 -9.03 -12.41 14.79
N SER A 2 -8.51 -11.19 14.65
CA SER A 2 -8.82 -10.34 13.49
C SER A 2 -8.09 -10.88 12.26
N LYS A 3 -8.80 -11.66 11.45
CA LYS A 3 -8.35 -12.08 10.10
C LYS A 3 -7.94 -10.82 9.36
N LYS A 4 -6.65 -10.64 9.06
CA LYS A 4 -6.18 -9.56 8.18
C LYS A 4 -6.80 -9.83 6.81
N ALA A 5 -7.93 -9.17 6.53
CA ALA A 5 -8.57 -9.23 5.24
C ALA A 5 -7.55 -8.80 4.19
N LYS A 6 -7.30 -9.70 3.23
CA LYS A 6 -6.54 -9.37 2.05
C LYS A 6 -7.51 -8.70 1.09
N PHE A 7 -7.07 -7.59 0.51
CA PHE A 7 -7.81 -6.84 -0.47
C PHE A 7 -7.03 -6.86 -1.78
N PRO A 8 -7.72 -6.88 -2.93
CA PRO A 8 -7.07 -6.65 -4.21
C PRO A 8 -6.29 -5.33 -4.19
N ILE A 9 -5.10 -5.31 -4.78
CA ILE A 9 -4.30 -4.08 -4.88
C ILE A 9 -5.08 -2.99 -5.61
N GLU A 10 -5.80 -3.35 -6.67
CA GLU A 10 -6.62 -2.43 -7.47
C GLU A 10 -7.68 -1.71 -6.63
N MET A 11 -8.40 -2.44 -5.76
CA MET A 11 -9.39 -1.85 -4.85
C MET A 11 -8.74 -0.85 -3.87
N LEU A 12 -7.55 -1.17 -3.37
CA LEU A 12 -6.80 -0.27 -2.48
C LEU A 12 -6.24 0.95 -3.23
N ARG A 13 -5.96 0.80 -4.52
CA ARG A 13 -5.48 1.86 -5.42
C ARG A 13 -6.56 2.89 -5.69
N GLU A 14 -7.79 2.45 -5.94
CA GLU A 14 -8.94 3.34 -6.16
C GLU A 14 -9.24 4.22 -4.94
N HIS A 15 -9.12 3.65 -3.73
CA HIS A 15 -9.35 4.35 -2.47
C HIS A 15 -8.05 4.79 -1.77
N VAL A 16 -6.95 4.93 -2.50
CA VAL A 16 -5.63 5.08 -1.89
C VAL A 16 -5.50 6.35 -1.03
N THR A 17 -5.96 7.48 -1.56
CA THR A 17 -5.88 8.77 -0.89
C THR A 17 -6.71 8.76 0.39
N GLU A 18 -7.88 8.14 0.36
CA GLU A 18 -8.77 8.02 1.52
C GLU A 18 -8.24 7.01 2.57
N LEU A 19 -7.67 5.89 2.13
CA LEU A 19 -7.22 4.81 3.01
C LEU A 19 -5.84 5.03 3.63
N PHE A 20 -4.96 5.72 2.90
CA PHE A 20 -3.54 5.85 3.24
C PHE A 20 -3.03 7.30 3.23
N GLY A 21 -3.81 8.27 2.73
CA GLY A 21 -3.40 9.68 2.70
C GLY A 21 -2.23 9.97 1.76
N VAL A 22 -1.97 9.09 0.79
CA VAL A 22 -0.88 9.26 -0.19
C VAL A 22 -1.41 9.28 -1.61
N LYS A 23 -0.63 9.86 -2.52
CA LYS A 23 -0.93 9.84 -3.95
C LYS A 23 -0.87 8.40 -4.49
N VAL A 24 -1.64 8.15 -5.54
CA VAL A 24 -1.61 6.88 -6.30
C VAL A 24 -0.20 6.55 -6.75
N GLU A 25 0.58 7.53 -7.18
CA GLU A 25 1.99 7.35 -7.61
C GLU A 25 2.88 6.76 -6.49
N VAL A 26 2.75 7.29 -5.27
CA VAL A 26 3.50 6.80 -4.09
C VAL A 26 3.05 5.39 -3.72
N PHE A 27 1.75 5.12 -3.83
CA PHE A 27 1.23 3.78 -3.61
C PHE A 27 1.72 2.80 -4.66
N ASP A 28 1.61 3.10 -5.96
CA ASP A 28 2.07 2.26 -7.05
C ASP A 28 3.57 1.98 -6.91
N ALA A 29 4.38 2.98 -6.58
CA ALA A 29 5.80 2.79 -6.30
C ALA A 29 6.05 1.91 -5.06
N ALA A 30 5.29 2.11 -3.98
CA ALA A 30 5.40 1.32 -2.77
C ALA A 30 4.93 -0.14 -2.95
N VAL A 31 3.92 -0.38 -3.79
CA VAL A 31 3.39 -1.72 -4.09
C VAL A 31 4.03 -2.37 -5.32
N SER A 32 4.87 -1.66 -6.08
CA SER A 32 5.56 -2.16 -7.27
C SER A 32 6.38 -3.43 -7.00
N GLN A 33 6.91 -3.57 -5.77
CA GLN A 33 7.65 -4.76 -5.34
C GLN A 33 6.76 -5.91 -4.86
N ILE A 34 5.44 -5.81 -5.01
CA ILE A 34 4.49 -6.84 -4.59
C ILE A 34 4.07 -7.68 -5.79
N ASN A 35 4.59 -8.90 -5.88
CA ASN A 35 4.16 -9.87 -6.90
C ASN A 35 2.82 -10.55 -6.57
N LYS A 36 2.09 -10.09 -5.55
CA LYS A 36 0.82 -10.67 -5.09
C LYS A 36 -0.34 -9.81 -5.57
N LYS A 37 -1.42 -10.43 -6.06
CA LYS A 37 -2.64 -9.72 -6.45
C LYS A 37 -3.43 -9.15 -5.25
N GLU A 38 -3.22 -9.73 -4.07
CA GLU A 38 -3.93 -9.34 -2.85
C GLU A 38 -2.97 -9.02 -1.71
N VAL A 39 -3.28 -7.96 -0.98
CA VAL A 39 -2.44 -7.43 0.11
C VAL A 39 -3.30 -6.98 1.28
N THR A 40 -2.69 -6.91 2.46
CA THR A 40 -3.39 -6.38 3.64
C THR A 40 -3.10 -4.89 3.78
N LYS A 41 -4.05 -4.11 4.31
CA LYS A 41 -3.85 -2.67 4.57
C LYS A 41 -2.59 -2.41 5.42
N ALA A 42 -2.30 -3.28 6.39
CA ALA A 42 -1.11 -3.17 7.23
C ALA A 42 0.20 -3.32 6.45
N GLU A 43 0.23 -4.26 5.51
CA GLU A 43 1.41 -4.49 4.65
C GLU A 43 1.64 -3.31 3.71
N VAL A 44 0.57 -2.78 3.11
CA VAL A 44 0.64 -1.57 2.27
C VAL A 44 1.16 -0.38 3.07
N ARG A 45 0.62 -0.13 4.28
CA ARG A 45 1.12 0.96 5.15
C ARG A 45 2.60 0.82 5.46
N LYS A 46 3.06 -0.41 5.74
CA LYS A 46 4.48 -0.68 6.01
C LYS A 46 5.35 -0.34 4.80
N ARG A 47 4.90 -0.71 3.59
CA ARG A 47 5.62 -0.42 2.35
C ARG A 47 5.61 1.07 1.99
N ILE A 48 4.47 1.74 2.08
CA ILE A 48 4.38 3.20 1.88
C ILE A 48 5.33 3.91 2.83
N LYS A 49 5.33 3.55 4.12
CA LYS A 49 6.24 4.14 5.10
C LYS A 49 7.72 3.86 4.76
N ALA A 50 8.03 2.65 4.32
CA ALA A 50 9.39 2.30 3.91
C ALA A 50 9.83 3.07 2.66
N TYR A 51 8.94 3.26 1.69
CA TYR A 51 9.18 4.03 0.48
C TYR A 51 9.44 5.51 0.79
N LEU A 52 8.53 6.15 1.56
CA LEU A 52 8.67 7.54 1.98
C LEU A 52 9.95 7.77 2.80
N ASN A 53 10.29 6.86 3.71
CA ASN A 53 11.54 6.96 4.47
C ASN A 53 12.80 6.80 3.62
N LYS A 54 12.71 6.14 2.45
CA LYS A 54 13.85 5.93 1.54
C LYS A 54 14.10 7.15 0.67
N GLU A 55 13.08 7.96 0.38
CA GLU A 55 13.21 9.25 -0.31
C GLU A 55 13.76 10.38 0.58
N VAL A 56 13.82 10.20 1.91
CA VAL A 56 14.35 11.20 2.87
C VAL A 56 15.88 11.13 3.00
N ARG A 57 16.59 10.49 2.07
CA ARG A 57 18.03 10.26 2.17
C ARG A 57 18.82 10.84 1.00
#